data_AF-A0A1Y7VJZ4-F1
#
_entry.id   AF-A0A1Y7VJZ4-F1
#
_cell.length_a   1.000
_cell.length_b   1.000
_cell.length_c   1.000
_cell.angle_alpha   90.00
_cell.angle_beta   90.00
_cell.angle_gamma   90.00
#
_symmetry.space_group_name_H-M   'P 1'
#
loop_
_entity.id
_entity.type
_entity.pdbx_description
1 polymer ?
#
loop_
_entity_poly.entity_id
_entity_poly.type
_entity_poly.pdbx_seq_one_letter_code
_entity_poly.pdbx_strand_id
1 'polypeptide(L)' 'MGAFLDKPKMEKHNAQGQGNGLRYGLSSMQGWRVEMEDAHTAVIGLPSGLETWSFFAVYDGHAGSQVAK' A
#
# COMPACT_ATOMS: atom_id res chain seq x y z
N MET A 1 5.21 25.73 -9.54
CA MET A 1 4.93 24.37 -10.04
C MET A 1 4.01 23.71 -9.03
N GLY A 2 2.82 23.28 -9.48
CA GLY A 2 1.78 22.71 -8.62
C GLY A 2 2.01 21.23 -8.30
N ALA A 3 1.03 20.59 -7.66
CA ALA A 3 1.10 19.21 -7.18
C ALA A 3 1.03 18.12 -8.28
N PHE A 4 1.11 18.49 -9.56
CA PHE A 4 0.93 17.58 -10.69
C PHE A 4 2.15 17.51 -11.61
N LEU A 5 2.46 16.30 -12.09
CA LEU A 5 3.42 16.00 -13.14
C LEU A 5 2.85 16.32 -14.54
N ASP A 6 3.72 16.50 -15.52
CA ASP A 6 3.31 16.69 -16.92
C ASP A 6 2.71 15.42 -17.57
N LYS A 7 3.09 14.24 -17.05
CA LYS A 7 2.55 12.93 -17.41
C LYS A 7 2.45 12.06 -16.15
N PRO A 8 1.47 11.16 -16.07
CA PRO A 8 1.33 10.29 -14.91
C PRO A 8 2.43 9.23 -14.88
N LYS A 9 2.96 8.94 -13.69
CA LYS A 9 3.77 7.75 -13.46
C LYS A 9 2.85 6.53 -13.40
N MET A 10 2.98 5.66 -14.40
CA MET A 10 2.12 4.48 -14.57
C MET A 10 2.70 3.19 -13.98
N GLU A 11 3.89 3.24 -13.38
CA GLU A 11 4.51 2.10 -12.72
C GLU A 11 3.60 1.53 -11.63
N LYS A 12 3.51 0.20 -11.57
CA LYS A 12 2.69 -0.53 -10.58
C LYS A 12 3.61 -1.21 -9.59
N HIS A 13 3.42 -0.91 -8.31
CA HIS A 13 4.04 -1.67 -7.23
C HIS A 13 3.05 -2.73 -6.78
N ASN A 14 3.24 -3.96 -7.25
CA ASN A 14 2.36 -5.08 -6.95
C ASN A 14 2.94 -5.94 -5.82
N ALA A 15 2.05 -6.46 -4.97
CA ALA A 15 2.37 -7.57 -4.07
C ALA A 15 1.20 -8.56 -4.05
N GLN A 16 1.49 -9.81 -3.73
CA GLN A 16 0.50 -10.86 -3.63
C GLN A 16 0.93 -11.90 -2.60
N GLY A 17 -0.03 -12.62 -2.05
CA GLY A 17 0.24 -13.68 -1.09
C GLY A 17 -0.97 -14.57 -0.83
N GLN A 18 -0.72 -15.65 -0.09
CA GLN A 18 -1.73 -16.64 0.26
C GLN A 18 -1.37 -17.32 1.58
N GLY A 19 -2.39 -17.79 2.31
CA GLY A 19 -2.27 -18.42 3.62
C GLY A 19 -3.53 -18.20 4.45
N ASN A 20 -3.72 -18.95 5.53
CA ASN A 20 -4.96 -18.95 6.33
C ASN A 20 -6.24 -19.16 5.48
N GLY A 21 -6.15 -19.89 4.36
CA GLY A 21 -7.25 -20.08 3.41
C GLY A 21 -7.57 -18.85 2.55
N LEU A 22 -6.82 -17.76 2.67
CA LEU A 22 -6.97 -16.52 1.93
C LEU A 22 -5.96 -16.41 0.78
N ARG A 23 -6.30 -15.60 -0.22
CA ARG A 23 -5.42 -15.14 -1.30
C ARG A 23 -5.61 -13.63 -1.44
N TYR A 24 -4.53 -12.88 -1.57
CA TYR A 24 -4.59 -11.44 -1.81
C TYR A 24 -3.68 -11.02 -2.97
N GLY A 25 -4.03 -9.90 -3.58
CA GLY A 25 -3.19 -9.12 -4.47
C GLY A 25 -3.45 -7.64 -4.22
N LEU A 26 -2.42 -6.82 -4.39
CA LEU A 26 -2.51 -5.36 -4.27
C LEU A 26 -1.64 -4.69 -5.33
N SER A 27 -1.98 -3.45 -5.64
CA SER A 27 -1.18 -2.57 -6.49
C SER A 27 -1.25 -1.14 -5.95
N SER A 28 -0.13 -0.43 -5.92
CA SER A 28 -0.11 1.02 -5.76
C SER A 28 0.53 1.70 -6.98
N MET A 29 0.19 2.98 -7.20
CA MET A 29 0.66 3.78 -8.33
C MET A 29 0.59 5.26 -7.96
N GLN A 30 1.68 6.00 -8.22
CA GLN A 30 1.76 7.44 -7.95
C GLN A 30 0.83 8.29 -8.84
N GLY A 31 0.68 7.91 -10.11
CA GLY A 31 -0.17 8.64 -11.05
C GLY A 31 0.33 10.05 -11.33
N TRP A 32 -0.57 11.03 -11.28
CA TRP A 32 -0.27 12.43 -11.63
C TRP A 32 0.41 13.22 -10.53
N ARG A 33 0.39 12.76 -9.27
CA ARG A 33 0.97 13.49 -8.15
C ARG A 33 2.49 13.54 -8.28
N VAL A 34 3.10 14.62 -7.81
CA VAL A 34 4.58 14.74 -7.77
C VAL A 34 5.20 13.75 -6.78
N GLU A 35 4.50 13.51 -5.66
CA GLU A 35 4.92 12.59 -4.60
C GLU A 35 3.92 11.44 -4.43
N MET A 36 4.43 10.28 -4.02
CA MET A 36 3.63 9.13 -3.61
C MET A 36 3.57 9.09 -2.08
N GLU A 37 2.38 9.36 -1.54
CA GLU A 37 2.17 9.46 -0.09
C GLU A 37 1.43 8.25 0.50
N ASP A 38 0.79 7.43 -0.34
CA ASP A 38 0.10 6.23 0.13
C ASP A 38 1.08 5.14 0.59
N ALA A 39 0.64 4.37 1.58
CA ALA A 39 1.28 3.17 2.07
C ALA A 39 0.24 2.06 2.28
N HIS A 40 0.70 0.84 2.55
CA HIS A 40 -0.18 -0.29 2.84
C HIS A 40 0.50 -1.32 3.74
N THR A 41 -0.32 -2.12 4.43
CA THR A 41 0.10 -3.32 5.15
C THR A 41 -0.70 -4.51 4.62
N ALA A 42 -0.03 -5.62 4.31
CA ALA A 42 -0.68 -6.87 3.91
C ALA A 42 0.03 -8.06 4.59
N VAL A 43 -0.54 -8.53 5.70
CA VAL A 43 0.06 -9.59 6.53
C VAL A 43 -0.94 -10.71 6.74
N ILE A 44 -0.50 -11.93 6.42
CA ILE A 44 -1.20 -13.16 6.78
C ILE A 44 -0.43 -13.80 7.94
N GLY A 45 -1.12 -14.07 9.04
CA GLY A 45 -0.53 -14.58 10.27
C GLY A 45 0.07 -13.48 11.12
N LEU A 46 -0.62 -13.10 12.19
CA LEU A 46 -0.14 -12.12 13.16
C LEU A 46 0.63 -12.80 14.30
N PRO A 47 1.60 -12.10 14.94
CA PRO A 47 2.35 -12.65 16.07
C PRO A 47 1.47 -12.80 17.32
N SER A 48 2.06 -13.35 18.38
CA SER A 48 1.46 -13.43 19.72
C SER A 48 0.22 -14.33 19.78
N GLY A 49 0.25 -15.49 19.09
CA GLY A 49 -0.84 -16.47 19.13
C GLY A 49 -2.00 -16.13 18.18
N LEU A 50 -1.78 -15.23 17.23
CA LEU A 50 -2.77 -14.78 16.24
C LEU A 50 -2.41 -15.28 14.83
N GLU A 51 -1.76 -16.44 14.72
CA GLU A 51 -1.27 -16.97 13.45
C GLU A 51 -2.41 -17.26 12.47
N THR A 52 -3.64 -17.49 12.96
CA THR A 52 -4.84 -17.68 12.13
C THR A 52 -5.51 -16.37 11.70
N TRP A 53 -5.06 -15.22 12.21
CA TRP A 53 -5.57 -13.90 11.84
C TRP A 53 -4.75 -13.28 10.71
N SER A 54 -5.36 -12.33 10.00
CA SER A 54 -4.71 -11.57 8.93
C SER A 54 -5.07 -10.10 9.05
N PHE A 55 -4.18 -9.21 8.64
CA PHE A 55 -4.36 -7.77 8.68
C PHE A 55 -4.03 -7.14 7.33
N PHE A 56 -4.94 -6.30 6.84
CA PHE A 56 -4.80 -5.57 5.59
C PHE A 56 -5.23 -4.13 5.82
N ALA A 57 -4.43 -3.16 5.39
CA ALA A 57 -4.72 -1.75 5.53
C ALA A 57 -4.13 -0.93 4.37
N VAL A 58 -4.78 0.18 4.07
CA VAL A 58 -4.33 1.22 3.15
C VAL A 58 -4.30 2.53 3.93
N TYR A 59 -3.22 3.28 3.75
CA TYR A 59 -3.01 4.57 4.42
C TYR A 59 -2.83 5.63 3.33
N ASP A 60 -3.76 6.59 3.27
CA ASP A 60 -3.69 7.75 2.37
C ASP A 60 -2.97 8.88 3.11
N GLY A 61 -1.70 9.10 2.75
CA GLY A 61 -0.87 10.13 3.36
C GLY A 61 -1.18 11.52 2.81
N HIS A 62 -1.11 12.54 3.67
CA HIS A 62 -1.27 13.94 3.27
C HIS A 62 -0.24 14.81 3.97
N ALA A 63 0.27 15.81 3.24
CA ALA A 63 1.30 16.74 3.71
C ALA A 63 2.62 16.02 4.12
N GLY A 64 2.98 15.00 3.35
CA GLY A 64 4.14 14.12 3.56
C GLY A 64 3.72 12.68 3.82
N SER A 65 4.60 11.74 3.45
CA SER A 65 4.36 10.30 3.63
C SER A 65 4.71 9.78 5.04
N GLN A 66 5.19 10.63 5.96
CA GLN A 66 5.83 10.16 7.20
C GLN A 66 4.86 9.46 8.16
N VAL A 67 3.60 9.91 8.22
CA VAL A 67 2.59 9.31 9.13
C VAL A 67 1.98 8.04 8.54
N ALA A 68 1.93 7.93 7.21
CA ALA A 68 1.39 6.76 6.52
C ALA A 68 2.38 5.58 6.49
N LYS A 69 3.69 5.85 6.49
CA LYS A 69 4.78 4.85 6.48
C LYS A 69 5.06 4.29 7.87
#